data_AF-A0A2H0Y3H9-F1
#
_entry.id   AF-A0A2H0Y3H9-F1
#
_cell.length_a   1.000
_cell.length_b   1.000
_cell.length_c   1.000
_cell.angle_alpha   90.00
_cell.angle_beta   90.00
_cell.angle_gamma   90.00
#
_symmetry.space_group_name_H-M   'P 1'
#
loop_
_entity.id
_entity.type
_entity.pdbx_description
1 polymer ?
#
loop_
_entity_poly.entity_id
_entity_poly.type
_entity_poly.pdbx_seq_one_letter_code
_entity_poly.pdbx_strand_id
1 'polypeptide(L)'
;MVFEGKIWYTATVVNKESTSAYPMQVSYIRIRMSQPAKKTTPRSPFLRQHFHIGLLLGIVVATILAVAVGIAVIAQNTRSMFVVPPPVTLSADKPQEEELDNRPQVAKDKLPVFVYFGNTNGDPSDDCAQVWPVRRTIQRGNDILRASVDELLKGVTEKEKTSGYITALPEGVTIRAVTFANGIATIDLAGGDAWLGFGGSCNVFAVSAQLTATLLQYPHVQKVVLMLDGNTDFLQP
;
A
#
# COMPACT_ATOMS: atom_id res chain seq x y z
N MET A 1 15.47 34.46 -13.62
CA MET A 1 14.96 33.17 -14.13
C MET A 1 14.23 32.51 -12.98
N VAL A 2 12.90 32.44 -13.05
CA VAL A 2 12.08 31.75 -12.05
C VAL A 2 12.09 30.27 -12.43
N PHE A 3 12.68 29.42 -11.60
CA PHE A 3 12.62 27.98 -11.77
C PHE A 3 11.34 27.47 -11.09
N GLU A 4 10.25 27.34 -11.84
CA GLU A 4 9.11 26.54 -11.40
C GLU A 4 9.48 25.05 -11.49
N GLY A 5 10.06 24.50 -10.42
CA GLY A 5 10.41 23.09 -10.33
C GLY A 5 9.36 22.28 -9.58
N LYS A 6 8.42 21.64 -10.28
CA LYS A 6 7.57 20.59 -9.67
C LYS A 6 8.40 19.31 -9.51
N ILE A 7 8.59 18.85 -8.27
CA ILE A 7 9.28 17.58 -7.97
C ILE A 7 8.29 16.42 -8.18
N TRP A 8 8.76 15.34 -8.82
CA TRP A 8 7.97 14.15 -9.10
C TRP A 8 8.49 12.96 -8.30
N TYR A 9 7.57 12.23 -7.66
CA TYR A 9 7.87 11.01 -6.91
C TYR A 9 7.19 9.82 -7.58
N THR A 10 7.89 8.68 -7.62
CA THR A 10 7.34 7.41 -8.07
C THR A 10 7.32 6.44 -6.91
N ALA A 11 6.13 6.00 -6.50
CA ALA A 11 5.97 5.00 -5.44
C ALA A 11 5.79 3.62 -6.08
N THR A 12 6.61 2.65 -5.67
CA THR A 12 6.45 1.25 -6.07
C THR A 12 6.24 0.37 -4.84
N VAL A 13 5.26 -0.53 -4.91
CA VAL A 13 5.04 -1.55 -3.88
C VAL A 13 6.05 -2.68 -4.12
N VAL A 14 6.87 -2.95 -3.12
CA VAL A 14 7.84 -4.05 -3.15
C VAL A 14 7.37 -5.11 -2.15
N ASN A 15 7.19 -6.34 -2.63
CA ASN A 15 6.88 -7.49 -1.79
C ASN A 15 8.20 -8.23 -1.52
N LYS A 16 8.55 -8.43 -0.24
CA LYS A 16 9.72 -9.22 0.16
C LYS A 16 9.24 -10.49 0.85
N GLU A 17 9.53 -11.64 0.25
CA GLU A 17 9.31 -12.93 0.89
C GLU A 17 10.40 -13.14 1.97
N SER A 18 9.95 -13.39 3.20
CA SER A 18 10.82 -13.68 4.34
C SER A 18 11.05 -15.18 4.45
N THR A 19 12.29 -15.63 4.40
CA THR A 19 12.71 -17.04 4.60
C THR A 19 12.73 -17.46 6.08
N SER A 20 11.87 -16.85 6.92
CA SER A 20 11.70 -17.20 8.32
C SER A 20 10.61 -18.26 8.51
N ALA A 21 10.70 -19.03 9.61
CA ALA A 21 9.75 -20.08 10.00
C ALA A 21 8.28 -19.60 10.13
N TYR A 22 8.06 -18.28 10.14
CA TYR A 22 6.75 -17.65 10.02
C TYR A 22 6.82 -16.57 8.91
N PRO A 23 6.47 -16.90 7.65
CA PRO A 23 6.49 -15.92 6.57
C PRO A 23 5.33 -14.93 6.77
N MET A 24 5.61 -13.79 7.40
CA MET A 24 4.75 -12.62 7.26
C MET A 24 5.06 -11.98 5.90
N GLN A 25 4.04 -11.83 5.06
CA GLN A 25 4.12 -11.07 3.82
C GLN A 25 4.33 -9.59 4.19
N VAL A 26 5.56 -9.09 4.07
CA VAL A 26 5.89 -7.68 4.34
C VAL A 26 5.99 -6.97 3.01
N SER A 27 4.95 -6.22 2.67
CA SER A 27 4.96 -5.27 1.56
C SER A 27 5.43 -3.91 2.07
N TYR A 28 6.36 -3.27 1.39
CA TYR A 28 6.79 -1.90 1.70
C TYR A 28 6.72 -1.02 0.46
N ILE A 29 6.57 0.28 0.65
CA ILE A 29 6.54 1.24 -0.47
C ILE A 29 7.93 1.86 -0.58
N ARG A 30 8.52 1.75 -1.77
CA ARG A 30 9.76 2.46 -2.11
C ARG A 30 9.41 3.68 -2.94
N ILE A 31 9.81 4.86 -2.49
CA ILE A 31 9.57 6.11 -3.21
C ILE A 31 10.87 6.57 -3.86
N ARG A 32 10.96 6.51 -5.19
CA ARG A 32 12.07 7.09 -5.94
C ARG A 32 11.72 8.50 -6.40
N MET A 33 12.65 9.42 -6.16
CA MET A 33 12.64 10.74 -6.76
C MET A 33 12.96 10.65 -8.26
N SER A 34 12.17 11.34 -9.08
CA SER A 34 12.49 11.56 -10.48
C SER A 34 13.12 12.94 -10.64
N GLN A 35 14.40 12.98 -11.00
CA GLN A 35 15.06 14.23 -11.41
C GLN A 35 14.43 14.70 -12.74
N PRO A 36 14.28 16.03 -12.97
CA PRO A 36 13.82 16.53 -14.26
C PRO A 36 14.78 16.05 -15.37
N ALA A 37 14.26 15.30 -16.32
CA ALA A 37 15.05 14.75 -17.42
C ALA A 37 15.76 15.88 -18.17
N LYS A 38 17.10 15.80 -18.28
CA LYS A 38 17.85 16.62 -19.25
C LYS A 38 17.37 16.22 -20.64
N LYS A 39 16.88 17.18 -21.44
CA LYS A 39 16.46 16.96 -22.82
C LYS A 39 17.61 16.33 -23.61
N THR A 40 17.53 15.03 -23.87
CA THR A 40 18.44 14.34 -24.80
C THR A 40 17.74 14.23 -26.15
N THR A 41 18.39 14.75 -27.19
CA THR A 41 17.91 14.72 -28.57
C THR A 41 17.93 13.28 -29.10
N PRO A 42 16.85 12.77 -29.70
CA PRO A 42 16.79 11.39 -30.15
C PRO A 42 17.69 11.14 -31.37
N ARG A 43 18.55 10.11 -31.28
CA ARG A 43 19.24 9.51 -32.43
C ARG A 43 18.28 8.51 -33.10
N SER A 44 18.16 8.60 -34.42
CA SER A 44 17.24 7.83 -35.25
C SER A 44 17.48 6.31 -35.17
N PRO A 45 16.42 5.48 -35.16
CA PRO A 45 16.55 4.03 -35.25
C PRO A 45 16.41 3.58 -36.71
N PHE A 46 17.45 3.01 -37.30
CA PHE A 46 17.33 2.29 -38.57
C PHE A 46 17.91 0.87 -38.42
N LEU A 47 17.11 -0.11 -38.85
CA LEU A 47 17.37 -1.55 -38.96
C LEU A 47 17.35 -2.42 -37.68
N ARG A 48 16.17 -2.99 -37.35
CA ARG A 48 16.08 -4.30 -36.64
C ARG A 48 14.75 -5.05 -36.84
N GLN A 49 14.20 -5.10 -38.06
CA GLN A 49 12.82 -5.59 -38.27
C GLN A 49 12.64 -7.02 -38.86
N HIS A 50 13.67 -7.78 -39.23
CA HIS A 50 13.42 -9.05 -39.96
C HIS A 50 13.69 -10.38 -39.23
N PHE A 51 14.01 -10.40 -37.93
CA PHE A 51 14.36 -11.67 -37.26
C PHE A 51 13.25 -12.36 -36.45
N HIS A 52 12.12 -11.71 -36.14
CA HIS A 52 11.14 -12.25 -35.19
C HIS A 52 10.02 -13.13 -35.78
N ILE A 53 9.78 -13.08 -37.10
CA ILE A 53 8.61 -13.75 -37.70
C ILE A 53 8.82 -15.28 -37.80
N GLY A 54 10.06 -15.76 -37.94
CA GLY A 54 10.35 -17.19 -38.07
C GLY A 54 10.23 -18.00 -36.75
N LEU A 55 10.43 -17.36 -35.60
CA LEU A 55 10.47 -18.05 -34.30
C LEU A 55 9.08 -18.35 -33.73
N LEU A 56 8.07 -17.51 -34.03
CA LEU A 56 6.72 -17.65 -33.48
C LEU A 56 5.90 -18.76 -34.15
N LEU A 57 6.12 -19.03 -35.44
CA LEU A 57 5.45 -20.12 -36.16
C LEU A 57 5.88 -21.52 -35.68
N GLY A 58 7.14 -21.67 -35.24
CA GLY A 58 7.65 -22.96 -34.75
C GLY A 58 7.09 -23.40 -33.40
N ILE A 59 6.79 -22.45 -32.50
CA ILE A 59 6.34 -22.76 -31.12
C ILE A 59 4.86 -23.17 -31.10
N VAL A 60 4.02 -22.61 -31.97
CA VAL A 60 2.57 -22.89 -32.01
C VAL A 60 2.26 -24.30 -32.52
N VAL A 61 3.09 -24.86 -33.41
CA VAL A 61 2.90 -26.24 -33.92
C VAL A 61 3.24 -27.28 -32.86
N ALA A 62 4.20 -27.00 -31.97
CA ALA A 62 4.63 -27.93 -30.92
C ALA A 62 3.62 -28.06 -29.77
N THR A 63 2.81 -27.03 -29.48
CA THR A 63 1.86 -27.06 -28.36
C THR A 63 0.55 -27.79 -28.70
N ILE A 64 0.12 -27.77 -29.97
CA ILE A 64 -1.14 -28.41 -30.40
C ILE A 64 -1.06 -29.94 -30.33
N LEU A 65 0.11 -30.55 -30.54
CA LEU A 65 0.28 -32.00 -30.47
C LEU A 65 0.29 -32.57 -29.03
N ALA A 66 0.63 -31.76 -28.01
CA ALA A 66 0.73 -32.23 -26.62
C ALA A 66 -0.63 -32.32 -25.90
N VAL A 67 -1.64 -31.56 -26.33
CA VAL A 67 -2.94 -31.51 -25.63
C VAL A 67 -3.85 -32.70 -25.97
N ALA A 68 -3.65 -33.36 -27.11
CA ALA A 68 -4.51 -34.46 -27.56
C ALA A 68 -4.32 -35.79 -26.81
N VAL A 69 -3.19 -35.98 -26.10
CA VAL A 69 -2.87 -37.26 -25.43
C VAL A 69 -3.27 -37.26 -23.93
N GLY A 70 -3.50 -36.10 -23.32
CA GLY A 70 -3.68 -35.97 -21.86
C GLY A 70 -5.11 -36.19 -21.31
N ILE A 71 -6.15 -36.26 -22.14
CA ILE A 71 -7.54 -36.22 -21.65
C ILE A 71 -8.16 -37.63 -21.43
N ALA A 72 -7.51 -38.72 -21.83
CA ALA A 72 -8.17 -40.03 -21.90
C ALA A 72 -8.08 -40.97 -20.67
N VAL A 73 -7.45 -40.59 -19.53
CA VAL A 73 -7.07 -41.59 -18.49
C VAL A 73 -7.59 -41.33 -17.06
N ILE A 74 -8.48 -40.36 -16.80
CA ILE A 74 -9.02 -40.15 -15.43
C ILE A 74 -10.55 -40.11 -15.43
N ALA A 75 -11.17 -41.26 -15.72
CA ALA A 75 -12.58 -41.46 -15.44
C ALA A 75 -12.83 -42.94 -15.17
N GLN A 76 -12.69 -43.36 -13.91
CA GLN A 76 -13.52 -44.38 -13.27
C GLN A 76 -13.12 -44.58 -11.81
N ASN A 77 -14.15 -44.83 -11.01
CA ASN A 77 -14.12 -45.46 -9.70
C ASN A 77 -14.03 -44.53 -8.46
N THR A 78 -15.19 -44.15 -7.94
CA THR A 78 -15.53 -44.32 -6.52
C THR A 78 -17.04 -44.12 -6.33
N ARG A 79 -17.80 -45.21 -6.47
CA ARG A 79 -19.11 -45.33 -5.81
C ARG A 79 -18.82 -45.65 -4.35
N SER A 80 -19.26 -44.78 -3.44
CA SER A 80 -19.41 -45.18 -2.04
C SER A 80 -20.75 -44.72 -1.49
N MET A 81 -21.32 -45.64 -0.73
CA MET A 81 -22.71 -45.78 -0.32
C MET A 81 -23.18 -44.59 0.52
N PHE A 82 -24.26 -43.96 0.10
CA PHE A 82 -25.06 -43.06 0.94
C PHE A 82 -26.04 -43.92 1.73
N VAL A 83 -25.70 -44.23 2.98
CA VAL A 83 -26.61 -44.85 3.94
C VAL A 83 -27.56 -43.77 4.43
N VAL A 84 -28.84 -43.91 4.09
CA VAL A 84 -29.93 -43.02 4.55
C VAL A 84 -30.24 -43.36 6.01
N PRO A 85 -30.06 -42.43 6.98
CA PRO A 85 -30.55 -42.67 8.33
C PRO A 85 -32.09 -42.60 8.39
N PRO A 86 -32.73 -43.30 9.35
CA PRO A 86 -34.18 -43.32 9.51
C PRO A 86 -34.75 -41.94 9.85
N PRO A 87 -36.05 -41.70 9.59
CA PRO A 87 -36.67 -40.40 9.83
C PRO A 87 -36.67 -40.11 11.33
N VAL A 88 -35.88 -39.12 11.74
CA VAL A 88 -35.98 -38.53 13.08
C VAL A 88 -37.29 -37.78 13.14
N THR A 89 -38.18 -38.26 14.00
CA THR A 89 -39.47 -37.65 14.32
C THR A 89 -39.24 -36.23 14.84
N LEU A 90 -39.78 -35.24 14.14
CA LEU A 90 -39.95 -33.87 14.64
C LEU A 90 -40.83 -33.92 15.89
N SER A 91 -40.21 -33.98 17.07
CA SER A 91 -40.83 -33.41 18.26
C SER A 91 -40.52 -31.92 18.22
N ALA A 92 -41.61 -31.16 18.15
CA ALA A 92 -41.62 -29.72 18.29
C ALA A 92 -41.06 -29.36 19.68
N ASP A 93 -39.76 -29.13 19.74
CA ASP A 93 -39.22 -28.18 20.69
C ASP A 93 -38.76 -26.97 19.88
N LYS A 94 -39.35 -25.84 20.23
CA LYS A 94 -39.18 -24.54 19.57
C LYS A 94 -37.70 -24.18 19.62
N PRO A 95 -36.98 -24.03 18.49
CA PRO A 95 -35.67 -23.39 18.53
C PRO A 95 -35.90 -21.97 19.02
N GLN A 96 -35.30 -21.64 20.16
CA GLN A 96 -35.16 -20.27 20.63
C GLN A 96 -34.29 -19.52 19.63
N GLU A 97 -34.91 -18.97 18.58
CA GLU A 97 -34.37 -17.84 17.82
C GLU A 97 -34.51 -16.57 18.69
N GLU A 98 -33.70 -16.51 19.74
CA GLU A 98 -33.49 -15.28 20.50
C GLU A 98 -32.09 -15.29 21.14
N GLU A 99 -31.05 -15.59 20.35
CA GLU A 99 -29.68 -15.21 20.70
C GLU A 99 -28.78 -15.05 19.46
N LEU A 100 -29.07 -14.07 18.59
CA LEU A 100 -28.17 -13.66 17.52
C LEU A 100 -28.21 -12.14 17.29
N ASP A 101 -27.99 -11.31 18.31
CA ASP A 101 -27.47 -9.95 18.08
C ASP A 101 -26.88 -9.31 19.35
N ASN A 102 -25.81 -9.89 19.91
CA ASN A 102 -24.96 -9.12 20.83
C ASN A 102 -23.47 -9.40 20.61
N ARG A 103 -23.10 -9.62 19.34
CA ARG A 103 -21.70 -9.48 18.92
C ARG A 103 -21.44 -7.97 18.80
N PRO A 104 -20.38 -7.40 19.39
CA PRO A 104 -20.30 -5.96 19.62
C PRO A 104 -20.48 -5.17 18.32
N GLN A 105 -21.54 -4.38 18.21
CA GLN A 105 -21.75 -3.46 17.10
C GLN A 105 -20.54 -2.50 16.90
N VAL A 106 -19.79 -2.28 17.99
CA VAL A 106 -18.48 -1.61 18.05
C VAL A 106 -17.45 -2.10 17.02
N ALA A 107 -17.49 -3.39 16.62
CA ALA A 107 -16.57 -3.92 15.61
C ALA A 107 -17.01 -3.59 14.17
N LYS A 108 -18.31 -3.35 13.92
CA LYS A 108 -18.80 -2.93 12.58
C LYS A 108 -18.46 -1.47 12.29
N ASP A 109 -18.38 -0.64 13.31
CA ASP A 109 -18.10 0.80 13.20
C ASP A 109 -16.63 1.14 13.03
N LYS A 110 -15.75 0.13 12.96
CA LYS A 110 -14.31 0.32 12.80
C LYS A 110 -13.83 -0.19 11.44
N LEU A 111 -12.91 0.55 10.82
CA LEU A 111 -12.29 0.23 9.54
C LEU A 111 -10.77 0.14 9.72
N PRO A 112 -10.10 -0.94 9.29
CA PRO A 112 -8.66 -0.99 9.27
C PRO A 112 -8.09 -0.10 8.16
N VAL A 113 -7.03 0.62 8.47
CA VAL A 113 -6.22 1.41 7.51
C VAL A 113 -4.74 1.14 7.74
N PHE A 114 -3.88 1.51 6.81
CA PHE A 114 -2.44 1.50 7.02
C PHE A 114 -1.91 2.91 7.21
N VAL A 115 -0.90 3.06 8.05
CA VAL A 115 -0.05 4.25 8.14
C VAL A 115 1.39 3.80 7.90
N TYR A 116 2.21 4.66 7.33
CA TYR A 116 3.56 4.26 6.90
C TYR A 116 4.63 4.96 7.73
N PHE A 117 5.53 4.17 8.30
CA PHE A 117 6.62 4.62 9.17
C PHE A 117 7.97 4.13 8.66
N GLY A 118 9.06 4.80 9.04
CA GLY A 118 10.40 4.27 8.87
C GLY A 118 10.62 3.03 9.75
N ASN A 119 11.61 2.21 9.42
CA ASN A 119 11.98 1.06 10.25
C ASN A 119 13.50 0.83 10.25
N THR A 120 14.11 0.78 11.43
CA THR A 120 15.56 0.60 11.62
C THR A 120 16.04 -0.84 11.49
N ASN A 121 15.13 -1.81 11.53
CA ASN A 121 15.40 -3.23 11.25
C ASN A 121 15.28 -3.57 9.76
N GLY A 122 14.87 -2.60 8.93
CA GLY A 122 14.88 -2.71 7.48
C GLY A 122 16.29 -2.82 6.91
N ASP A 123 16.40 -2.97 5.59
CA ASP A 123 17.70 -2.88 4.92
C ASP A 123 18.30 -1.50 5.25
N PRO A 124 19.50 -1.41 5.87
CA PRO A 124 20.14 -0.14 6.21
C PRO A 124 20.68 0.53 4.94
N SER A 125 19.84 0.67 3.93
CA SER A 125 20.11 1.52 2.80
C SER A 125 20.04 2.97 3.25
N ASP A 126 20.89 3.82 2.68
CA ASP A 126 20.84 5.29 2.85
C ASP A 126 19.56 5.92 2.26
N ASP A 127 18.51 5.12 2.03
CA ASP A 127 17.23 5.49 1.44
C ASP A 127 16.28 5.95 2.55
N CYS A 128 16.43 7.21 2.97
CA CYS A 128 15.55 7.86 3.96
C CYS A 128 14.06 7.86 3.57
N ALA A 129 13.72 7.53 2.32
CA ALA A 129 12.35 7.48 1.82
C ALA A 129 11.72 6.09 1.91
N GLN A 130 12.41 5.08 2.46
CA GLN A 130 11.85 3.75 2.63
C GLN A 130 10.91 3.69 3.85
N VAL A 131 9.66 3.24 3.62
CA VAL A 131 8.63 3.18 4.65
C VAL A 131 7.82 1.88 4.61
N TRP A 132 7.35 1.45 5.77
CA TRP A 132 6.63 0.19 5.98
C TRP A 132 5.25 0.43 6.58
N PRO A 133 4.25 -0.38 6.18
CA PRO A 133 2.88 -0.23 6.65
C PRO A 133 2.71 -0.74 8.08
N VAL A 134 1.98 0.01 8.87
CA VAL A 134 1.49 -0.34 10.20
C VAL A 134 -0.03 -0.23 10.20
N ARG A 135 -0.70 -1.29 10.63
CA ARG A 135 -2.17 -1.34 10.64
C ARG A 135 -2.71 -0.48 11.79
N ARG A 136 -3.60 0.45 11.46
CA ARG A 136 -4.39 1.26 12.39
C ARG A 136 -5.88 1.02 12.17
N THR A 137 -6.69 1.58 13.06
CA THR A 137 -8.15 1.42 13.01
C THR A 137 -8.80 2.78 13.18
N ILE A 138 -9.66 3.14 12.25
CA ILE A 138 -10.42 4.39 12.27
C ILE A 138 -11.91 4.11 12.42
N GLN A 139 -12.67 5.13 12.82
CA GLN A 139 -14.13 5.04 12.83
C GLN A 139 -14.67 5.11 11.39
N ARG A 140 -15.65 4.26 11.09
CA ARG A 140 -16.38 4.23 9.83
C ARG A 140 -17.18 5.53 9.68
N GLY A 141 -17.22 6.07 8.47
CA GLY A 141 -17.91 7.33 8.16
C GLY A 141 -17.02 8.57 8.27
N ASN A 142 -15.84 8.46 8.89
CA ASN A 142 -14.83 9.52 8.83
C ASN A 142 -14.30 9.67 7.40
N ASP A 143 -13.84 10.88 7.05
CA ASP A 143 -13.01 11.08 5.87
C ASP A 143 -11.75 10.22 5.97
N ILE A 144 -11.63 9.25 5.06
CA ILE A 144 -10.60 8.22 5.14
C ILE A 144 -9.18 8.78 4.95
N LEU A 145 -9.02 9.83 4.15
CA LEU A 145 -7.73 10.46 3.90
C LEU A 145 -7.29 11.22 5.15
N ARG A 146 -8.16 12.08 5.68
CA ARG A 146 -7.88 12.82 6.91
C ARG A 146 -7.63 11.88 8.09
N ALA A 147 -8.50 10.90 8.30
CA ALA A 147 -8.38 9.97 9.43
C ALA A 147 -7.08 9.17 9.38
N SER A 148 -6.60 8.81 8.18
CA SER A 148 -5.32 8.09 8.04
C SER A 148 -4.12 8.97 8.37
N VAL A 149 -4.14 10.25 7.99
CA VAL A 149 -3.11 11.21 8.39
C VAL A 149 -3.16 11.48 9.89
N ASP A 150 -4.35 11.62 10.47
CA ASP A 150 -4.50 11.76 11.93
C ASP A 150 -3.92 10.54 12.68
N GLU A 151 -4.14 9.32 12.19
CA GLU A 151 -3.52 8.11 12.78
C GLU A 151 -1.99 8.09 12.62
N LEU A 152 -1.45 8.62 11.52
CA LEU A 152 -0.02 8.73 11.30
C LEU A 152 0.63 9.75 12.26
N LEU A 153 0.00 10.91 12.46
CA LEU A 153 0.49 11.97 13.34
C LEU A 153 0.53 11.57 14.82
N LYS A 154 -0.23 10.55 15.23
CA LYS A 154 -0.09 9.94 16.57
C LYS A 154 1.28 9.29 16.80
N GLY A 155 2.05 9.05 15.73
CA GLY A 155 3.37 8.45 15.79
C GLY A 155 3.34 6.95 16.10
N VAL A 156 4.51 6.43 16.42
CA VAL A 156 4.73 5.02 16.73
C VAL A 156 4.45 4.70 18.20
N THR A 157 3.81 3.57 18.46
CA THR A 157 3.59 3.07 19.83
C THR A 157 4.86 2.45 20.40
N GLU A 158 4.95 2.29 21.73
CA GLU A 158 6.11 1.64 22.36
C GLU A 158 6.38 0.22 21.83
N LYS A 159 5.33 -0.54 21.52
CA LYS A 159 5.47 -1.87 20.91
C LYS A 159 6.00 -1.81 19.47
N GLU A 160 5.64 -0.77 18.72
CA GLU A 160 6.15 -0.56 17.37
C GLU A 160 7.62 -0.13 17.41
N LYS A 161 8.01 0.72 18.37
CA LYS A 161 9.41 1.10 18.62
C LYS A 161 10.29 -0.11 18.93
N THR A 162 9.84 -1.03 19.79
CA THR A 162 10.59 -2.29 20.06
C THR A 162 10.70 -3.19 18.83
N SER A 163 9.81 -3.01 17.85
CA SER A 163 9.87 -3.68 16.54
C SER A 163 10.66 -2.88 15.48
N GLY A 164 11.35 -1.81 15.88
CA GLY A 164 12.22 -0.98 15.05
C GLY A 164 11.52 0.13 14.28
N TYR A 165 10.20 0.33 14.45
CA TYR A 165 9.51 1.42 13.75
C TYR A 165 9.86 2.78 14.36
N ILE A 166 10.06 3.76 13.49
CA ILE A 166 10.37 5.15 13.84
C ILE A 166 9.47 6.11 13.05
N THR A 167 9.22 7.29 13.61
CA THR A 167 8.57 8.39 12.89
C THR A 167 9.56 9.51 12.66
N ALA A 168 9.57 10.07 11.44
CA ALA A 168 10.29 11.31 11.13
C ALA A 168 9.47 12.58 11.40
N LEU A 169 8.16 12.43 11.69
CA LEU A 169 7.28 13.56 11.96
C LEU A 169 7.60 14.15 13.34
N PRO A 170 7.80 15.48 13.44
CA PRO A 170 7.93 16.14 14.73
C PRO A 170 6.67 15.97 15.59
N GLU A 171 6.85 15.96 16.91
CA GLU A 171 5.74 16.01 17.84
C GLU A 171 5.03 17.37 17.78
N GLY A 172 3.71 17.39 18.01
CA GLY A 172 2.92 18.62 18.02
C GLY A 172 2.48 19.14 16.64
N VAL A 173 2.81 18.43 15.55
CA VAL A 173 2.27 18.70 14.21
C VAL A 173 0.77 18.38 14.17
N THR A 174 -0.01 19.24 13.54
CA THR A 174 -1.47 19.10 13.40
C THR A 174 -1.92 19.30 11.95
N ILE A 175 -3.13 18.85 11.61
CA ILE A 175 -3.70 19.02 10.28
C ILE A 175 -4.59 20.25 10.23
N ARG A 176 -4.22 21.23 9.40
CA ARG A 176 -5.08 22.36 9.02
C ARG A 176 -6.17 21.91 8.04
N ALA A 177 -5.78 21.22 6.97
CA ALA A 177 -6.71 20.72 5.96
C ALA A 177 -6.23 19.44 5.30
N VAL A 178 -7.19 18.59 4.90
CA VAL A 178 -6.97 17.57 3.87
C VAL A 178 -8.03 17.80 2.81
N THR A 179 -7.62 17.99 1.56
CA THR A 179 -8.54 18.18 0.43
C THR A 179 -8.24 17.16 -0.65
N PHE A 180 -9.27 16.80 -1.42
CA PHE A 180 -9.12 15.87 -2.53
C PHE A 180 -9.88 16.39 -3.75
N ALA A 181 -9.17 16.57 -4.86
CA ALA A 181 -9.74 17.00 -6.12
C ALA A 181 -8.96 16.40 -7.29
N ASN A 182 -9.68 15.87 -8.30
CA ASN A 182 -9.09 15.35 -9.54
C ASN A 182 -7.96 14.32 -9.33
N GLY A 183 -8.10 13.43 -8.34
CA GLY A 183 -7.09 12.43 -8.01
C GLY A 183 -5.89 12.97 -7.23
N ILE A 184 -5.89 14.24 -6.84
CA ILE A 184 -4.82 14.88 -6.06
C ILE A 184 -5.32 15.09 -4.63
N ALA A 185 -4.63 14.48 -3.66
CA ALA A 185 -4.83 14.76 -2.24
C ALA A 185 -3.83 15.82 -1.77
N THR A 186 -4.31 16.88 -1.14
CA THR A 186 -3.47 17.93 -0.56
C THR A 186 -3.58 17.89 0.95
N ILE A 187 -2.43 17.80 1.64
CA ILE A 187 -2.33 17.85 3.10
C ILE A 187 -1.72 19.19 3.48
N ASP A 188 -2.43 20.01 4.25
CA ASP A 188 -1.93 21.22 4.87
C ASP A 188 -1.72 20.98 6.37
N LEU A 189 -0.47 21.04 6.80
CA LEU A 189 -0.06 20.83 8.19
C LEU A 189 0.19 22.18 8.88
N ALA A 190 0.11 22.17 10.20
CA ALA A 190 0.60 23.23 11.08
C ALA A 190 1.53 22.61 12.13
N GLY A 191 2.39 23.43 12.73
CA GLY A 191 3.22 22.97 13.84
C GLY A 191 4.13 24.06 14.42
N GLY A 192 4.29 25.19 13.73
CA GLY A 192 5.10 26.31 14.20
C GLY A 192 6.47 25.83 14.65
N ASP A 193 6.75 25.99 15.95
CA ASP A 193 8.02 25.65 16.58
C ASP A 193 8.39 24.16 16.49
N ALA A 194 7.42 23.25 16.26
CA ALA A 194 7.68 21.84 16.03
C ALA A 194 8.59 21.59 14.80
N TRP A 195 8.62 22.53 13.87
CA TRP A 195 9.47 22.47 12.67
C TRP A 195 10.79 23.22 12.85
N LEU A 196 11.07 23.83 14.02
CA LEU A 196 12.36 24.47 14.27
C LEU A 196 13.47 23.42 14.31
N GLY A 197 14.52 23.66 13.53
CA GLY A 197 15.60 22.68 13.37
C GLY A 197 15.22 21.46 12.52
N PHE A 198 14.00 21.43 11.97
CA PHE A 198 13.62 20.47 10.94
C PHE A 198 14.32 20.84 9.63
N GLY A 199 15.53 20.31 9.47
CA GLY A 199 16.36 20.51 8.30
C GLY A 199 17.10 19.23 7.93
N GLY A 200 17.71 19.23 6.75
CA GLY A 200 18.43 18.09 6.19
C GLY A 200 17.57 17.27 5.24
N SER A 201 18.17 16.91 4.10
CA SER A 201 17.50 16.21 3.00
C SER A 201 16.85 14.89 3.45
N CYS A 202 17.53 14.14 4.33
CA CYS A 202 17.00 12.88 4.87
C CYS A 202 15.70 13.06 5.66
N ASN A 203 15.61 14.07 6.53
CA ASN A 203 14.41 14.35 7.31
C ASN A 203 13.24 14.76 6.41
N VAL A 204 13.51 15.62 5.42
CA VAL A 204 12.52 16.04 4.41
C VAL A 204 12.00 14.84 3.63
N PHE A 205 12.89 13.94 3.19
CA PHE A 205 12.51 12.73 2.48
C PHE A 205 11.71 11.76 3.33
N ALA A 206 12.11 11.55 4.58
CA ALA A 206 11.43 10.64 5.48
C ALA A 206 10.00 11.11 5.80
N VAL A 207 9.82 12.38 6.15
CA VAL A 207 8.48 12.95 6.39
C VAL A 207 7.62 12.89 5.13
N SER A 208 8.17 13.30 3.99
CA SER A 208 7.47 13.24 2.72
C SER A 208 7.04 11.81 2.40
N ALA A 209 7.91 10.83 2.63
CA ALA A 209 7.61 9.42 2.34
C ALA A 209 6.50 8.87 3.23
N GLN A 210 6.53 9.13 4.53
CA GLN A 210 5.49 8.68 5.46
C GLN A 210 4.11 9.24 5.08
N LEU A 211 4.02 10.54 4.81
CA LEU A 211 2.76 11.21 4.44
C LEU A 211 2.24 10.74 3.08
N THR A 212 3.11 10.71 2.07
CA THR A 212 2.71 10.35 0.70
C THR A 212 2.32 8.88 0.60
N ALA A 213 3.08 7.95 1.19
CA ALA A 213 2.74 6.52 1.20
C ALA A 213 1.40 6.25 1.89
N THR A 214 1.13 6.96 2.99
CA THR A 214 -0.15 6.85 3.72
C THR A 214 -1.35 7.25 2.87
N LEU A 215 -1.23 8.23 1.97
CA LEU A 215 -2.36 8.58 1.10
C LEU A 215 -2.37 7.83 -0.24
N LEU A 216 -1.20 7.48 -0.79
CA LEU A 216 -1.09 6.73 -2.05
C LEU A 216 -1.51 5.26 -1.94
N GLN A 217 -1.76 4.74 -0.73
CA GLN A 217 -2.38 3.42 -0.55
C GLN A 217 -3.77 3.35 -1.18
N TYR A 218 -4.43 4.49 -1.36
CA TYR A 218 -5.79 4.56 -1.91
C TYR A 218 -5.75 4.66 -3.44
N PRO A 219 -6.38 3.73 -4.19
CA PRO A 219 -6.28 3.70 -5.65
C PRO A 219 -6.78 4.95 -6.38
N HIS A 220 -7.67 5.73 -5.74
CA HIS A 220 -8.19 6.97 -6.30
C HIS A 220 -7.27 8.18 -6.08
N VAL A 221 -6.26 8.06 -5.19
CA VAL A 221 -5.25 9.08 -4.96
C VAL A 221 -4.07 8.80 -5.90
N GLN A 222 -3.96 9.62 -6.94
CA GLN A 222 -2.90 9.52 -7.96
C GLN A 222 -1.68 10.35 -7.59
N LYS A 223 -1.89 11.43 -6.83
CA LYS A 223 -0.85 12.36 -6.41
C LYS A 223 -1.14 12.92 -5.03
N VAL A 224 -0.07 13.23 -4.29
CA VAL A 224 -0.13 13.91 -3.00
C VAL A 224 0.65 15.23 -3.09
N VAL A 225 0.09 16.30 -2.53
CA VAL A 225 0.73 17.60 -2.35
C VAL A 225 0.80 17.90 -0.87
N LEU A 226 1.97 18.32 -0.39
CA LEU A 226 2.21 18.63 1.02
C LEU A 226 2.36 20.15 1.17
N MET A 227 1.73 20.70 2.21
CA MET A 227 1.78 22.10 2.56
C MET A 227 2.04 22.25 4.05
N LEU A 228 2.72 23.32 4.44
CA LEU A 228 2.86 23.78 5.81
C LEU A 228 2.39 25.21 5.89
N ASP A 229 1.39 25.44 6.73
CA ASP A 229 0.77 26.75 6.93
C ASP A 229 0.35 27.42 5.61
N GLY A 230 -0.19 26.63 4.68
CA GLY A 230 -0.63 27.07 3.36
C GLY A 230 0.50 27.28 2.35
N ASN A 231 1.75 26.93 2.66
CA ASN A 231 2.89 27.01 1.76
C ASN A 231 3.33 25.63 1.25
N THR A 232 3.49 25.47 -0.07
CA THR A 232 3.92 24.22 -0.73
C THR A 232 5.42 23.97 -0.69
N ASP A 233 6.23 24.97 -0.34
CA ASP A 233 7.69 24.93 -0.53
C ASP A 233 8.46 24.43 0.69
N PHE A 234 7.78 23.99 1.75
CA PHE A 234 8.43 23.66 3.03
C PHE A 234 9.18 22.33 3.06
N LEU A 235 8.83 21.38 2.17
CA LEU A 235 9.47 20.07 2.03
C LEU A 235 10.30 19.98 0.75
N GLN A 236 10.95 21.08 0.37
CA GLN A 236 11.94 21.06 -0.70
C GLN A 236 13.28 20.53 -0.14
N PRO A 237 13.87 19.49 -0.76
CA PRO A 237 15.19 18.98 -0.38
C PRO A 237 16.33 19.91 -0.79
#